data_AF-A0A562PI70-F1
#
_entry.id   AF-A0A562PI70-F1
#
_cell.length_a   1.000
_cell.length_b   1.000
_cell.length_c   1.000
_cell.angle_alpha   90.00
_cell.angle_beta   90.00
_cell.angle_gamma   90.00
#
_symmetry.space_group_name_H-M   'P 1'
#
loop_
_entity.id
_entity.type
_entity.pdbx_description
1 polymer ?
#
loop_
_entity_poly.entity_id
_entity_poly.type
_entity_poly.pdbx_seq_one_letter_code
_entity_poly.pdbx_strand_id
1 'polypeptide(L)'
;MTSRAHMLSHLNRVPRLRRAAGVTIVTAVFLLVVLAGLGVAIVALSTAQHRASALDLLGTRAYEAARSGAQYEMFQLNRNNTCGNVNFQAPGSLATMTVSVTCSTISVNMTDGSQQAKTTIVSTACNQPTAAGACPNPAPGADYVQRVVQVVF
;
A
#
# COMPACT_ATOMS: atom_id res chain seq x y z
N MET A 1 -73.74 -34.30 -48.65
CA MET A 1 -72.84 -33.55 -49.54
C MET A 1 -72.19 -32.45 -48.71
N THR A 2 -71.07 -32.75 -48.04
CA THR A 2 -69.68 -32.47 -48.47
C THR A 2 -69.21 -31.04 -48.20
N SER A 3 -68.36 -30.86 -47.17
CA SER A 3 -67.11 -30.06 -47.24
C SER A 3 -66.41 -30.11 -45.88
N ARG A 4 -65.32 -30.89 -45.73
CA ARG A 4 -63.90 -30.43 -45.80
C ARG A 4 -63.62 -29.30 -44.81
N ALA A 5 -63.14 -29.60 -43.61
CA ALA A 5 -61.72 -29.81 -43.26
C ALA A 5 -60.83 -28.61 -43.65
N HIS A 6 -60.31 -27.88 -42.65
CA HIS A 6 -58.96 -27.29 -42.62
C HIS A 6 -58.75 -26.70 -41.21
N MET A 7 -57.84 -27.27 -40.40
CA MET A 7 -56.46 -26.78 -40.25
C MET A 7 -56.45 -25.58 -39.29
N LEU A 8 -56.02 -25.69 -38.03
CA LEU A 8 -54.61 -25.73 -37.65
C LEU A 8 -54.49 -26.20 -36.19
N SER A 9 -54.24 -27.48 -35.98
CA SER A 9 -53.64 -27.96 -34.74
C SER A 9 -52.17 -27.56 -34.75
N HIS A 10 -51.86 -26.38 -34.19
CA HIS A 10 -50.48 -26.01 -33.84
C HIS A 10 -49.97 -26.96 -32.76
N LEU A 11 -49.41 -28.08 -33.22
CA LEU A 11 -48.65 -29.01 -32.42
C LEU A 11 -47.49 -28.24 -31.79
N ASN A 12 -47.64 -27.90 -30.52
CA ASN A 12 -46.56 -27.44 -29.67
C ASN A 12 -45.57 -28.61 -29.52
N ARG A 13 -44.63 -28.75 -30.47
CA ARG A 13 -43.54 -29.72 -30.37
C ARG A 13 -42.62 -29.26 -29.26
N VAL A 14 -42.88 -29.75 -28.05
CA VAL A 14 -41.89 -29.74 -26.98
C VAL A 14 -40.67 -30.48 -27.52
N PRO A 15 -39.50 -29.83 -27.70
CA PRO A 15 -38.32 -30.52 -28.16
C PRO A 15 -37.98 -31.58 -27.10
N ARG A 16 -38.12 -32.86 -27.46
CA ARG A 16 -37.64 -33.96 -26.63
C ARG A 16 -36.12 -33.83 -26.61
N LEU A 17 -35.57 -33.40 -25.47
CA LEU A 17 -34.14 -33.47 -25.22
C LEU A 17 -33.69 -34.91 -25.51
N ARG A 18 -32.91 -35.09 -26.58
CA ARG A 18 -32.21 -36.34 -26.82
C ARG A 18 -31.38 -36.60 -25.57
N ARG A 19 -31.47 -37.82 -25.02
CA ARG A 19 -30.60 -38.25 -23.91
C ARG A 19 -29.15 -38.01 -24.33
N ALA A 20 -28.53 -36.99 -23.72
CA ALA A 20 -27.12 -36.71 -23.91
C ALA A 20 -26.34 -37.92 -23.36
N ALA A 21 -25.69 -38.67 -24.25
CA ALA A 21 -24.87 -39.80 -23.87
C ALA A 21 -23.58 -39.29 -23.20
N GLY A 22 -23.50 -39.42 -21.87
CA GLY A 22 -22.31 -39.58 -21.01
C GLY A 22 -21.14 -38.58 -21.09
N VAL A 23 -20.67 -38.19 -22.26
CA VAL A 23 -19.41 -37.45 -22.45
C VAL A 23 -19.55 -35.98 -22.06
N THR A 24 -20.72 -35.37 -22.28
CA THR A 24 -20.94 -33.94 -22.03
C THR A 24 -20.89 -33.55 -20.55
N ILE A 25 -21.25 -34.47 -19.65
CA ILE A 25 -21.25 -34.18 -18.22
C ILE A 25 -19.81 -34.11 -17.67
N VAL A 26 -18.93 -34.98 -18.17
CA VAL A 26 -17.51 -35.01 -17.79
C VAL A 26 -16.80 -33.75 -18.29
N THR A 27 -17.04 -33.33 -19.53
CA THR A 27 -16.48 -32.09 -20.07
C THR A 27 -16.99 -30.84 -19.35
N ALA A 28 -18.27 -30.81 -18.97
CA ALA A 28 -18.83 -29.69 -18.21
C ALA A 28 -18.19 -29.55 -16.82
N VAL A 29 -18.01 -30.66 -16.10
CA VAL A 29 -17.34 -30.65 -14.79
C VAL A 29 -15.88 -30.22 -14.92
N PHE A 30 -15.16 -30.72 -15.93
CA PHE A 30 -13.78 -30.31 -16.17
C PHE A 30 -13.66 -28.80 -16.38
N LEU A 31 -14.52 -28.22 -17.24
CA LEU A 31 -14.54 -26.77 -17.47
C LEU A 31 -14.89 -25.98 -16.21
N LEU A 32 -15.85 -26.46 -15.40
CA LEU A 32 -16.20 -25.80 -14.14
C LEU A 32 -15.04 -25.78 -13.15
N VAL A 33 -14.28 -26.87 -13.03
CA VAL A 33 -13.10 -26.93 -12.15
C VAL A 33 -12.01 -25.96 -12.62
N VAL A 34 -11.74 -25.90 -13.92
CA VAL A 34 -10.76 -24.95 -14.48
C VAL A 34 -11.20 -23.51 -14.26
N LEU A 35 -12.46 -23.18 -14.56
CA LEU A 35 -13.01 -21.83 -14.34
C LEU A 35 -13.01 -21.44 -12.86
N ALA A 36 -13.31 -22.38 -11.96
CA ALA A 36 -13.21 -22.15 -10.52
C ALA A 36 -11.76 -21.84 -10.10
N GLY A 37 -10.79 -22.62 -10.60
CA GLY A 37 -9.37 -22.37 -10.36
C GLY A 37 -8.92 -20.98 -10.87
N LEU A 38 -9.35 -20.60 -12.08
CA LEU A 38 -9.07 -19.27 -12.63
C LEU A 38 -9.75 -18.15 -11.82
N GLY A 39 -10.98 -18.37 -11.37
CA GLY A 39 -11.69 -17.41 -10.52
C GLY A 39 -10.95 -17.14 -9.21
N VAL A 40 -10.47 -18.20 -8.54
CA VAL A 40 -9.65 -18.06 -7.32
C VAL A 40 -8.35 -17.29 -7.61
N ALA A 41 -7.67 -17.61 -8.70
CA ALA A 41 -6.43 -16.94 -9.09
C ALA A 41 -6.64 -15.43 -9.33
N ILE A 42 -7.72 -15.05 -10.01
CA ILE A 42 -8.06 -13.64 -10.26
C ILE A 42 -8.32 -12.90 -8.94
N VAL A 43 -9.10 -13.47 -8.02
CA VAL A 43 -9.38 -12.83 -6.71
C VAL A 43 -8.09 -12.67 -5.89
N ALA A 44 -7.22 -13.68 -5.89
CA ALA A 44 -5.92 -13.60 -5.23
C ALA A 44 -5.06 -12.46 -5.81
N LEU A 45 -5.03 -12.30 -7.13
CA LEU A 45 -4.31 -11.21 -7.77
C LEU A 45 -4.92 -9.84 -7.45
N SER A 46 -6.25 -9.69 -7.55
CA SER A 46 -6.92 -8.42 -7.24
C SER A 46 -6.69 -7.98 -5.79
N THR A 47 -6.77 -8.91 -4.85
CA THR A 47 -6.49 -8.61 -3.43
C THR A 47 -5.03 -8.22 -3.21
N ALA A 48 -4.08 -8.87 -3.87
CA ALA A 48 -2.67 -8.48 -3.83
C ALA A 48 -2.44 -7.08 -4.41
N GLN A 49 -3.09 -6.74 -5.52
CA GLN A 49 -3.03 -5.42 -6.15
C GLN A 49 -3.54 -4.33 -5.21
N HIS A 50 -4.68 -4.53 -4.54
CA HIS A 50 -5.20 -3.55 -3.58
C HIS A 50 -4.26 -3.30 -2.41
N ARG A 51 -3.59 -4.35 -1.90
CA ARG A 51 -2.60 -4.22 -0.82
C ARG A 51 -1.34 -3.48 -1.27
N ALA A 52 -0.85 -3.78 -2.48
CA ALA A 52 0.30 -3.08 -3.04
C ALA A 52 0.03 -1.57 -3.16
N SER A 53 -1.12 -1.18 -3.72
CA SER A 53 -1.51 0.23 -3.83
C SER A 53 -1.61 0.94 -2.47
N ALA A 54 -2.10 0.23 -1.44
CA ALA A 54 -2.18 0.78 -0.08
C ALA A 54 -0.78 1.00 0.53
N LEU A 55 0.14 0.06 0.35
CA LEU A 55 1.52 0.17 0.82
C LEU A 55 2.28 1.29 0.11
N ASP A 56 2.06 1.46 -1.20
CA ASP A 56 2.66 2.56 -1.96
C ASP A 56 2.21 3.92 -1.42
N LEU A 57 0.91 4.07 -1.11
CA LEU A 57 0.36 5.28 -0.51
C LEU A 57 0.91 5.53 0.91
N LEU A 58 1.08 4.48 1.72
CA LEU A 58 1.74 4.63 3.02
C LEU A 58 3.21 5.01 2.85
N GLY A 59 3.88 4.49 1.83
CA GLY A 59 5.26 4.83 1.48
C GLY A 59 5.44 6.30 1.13
N THR A 60 4.52 6.88 0.35
CA THR A 60 4.55 8.30 -0.01
C THR A 60 4.26 9.19 1.19
N ARG A 61 3.24 8.86 1.99
CA ARG A 61 2.93 9.58 3.23
C ARG A 61 4.08 9.55 4.24
N ALA A 62 4.74 8.41 4.41
CA ALA A 62 5.91 8.32 5.29
C ALA A 62 7.05 9.21 4.76
N TYR A 63 7.28 9.25 3.45
CA TYR A 63 8.31 10.12 2.86
C TYR A 63 7.99 11.60 3.05
N GLU A 64 6.76 12.02 2.80
CA GLU A 64 6.31 13.40 3.01
C GLU A 64 6.39 13.81 4.48
N ALA A 65 6.02 12.92 5.41
CA ALA A 65 6.14 13.14 6.85
C ALA A 65 7.61 13.28 7.28
N ALA A 66 8.50 12.43 6.77
CA ALA A 66 9.93 12.54 7.06
C ALA A 66 10.50 13.86 6.50
N ARG A 67 10.11 14.26 5.29
CA ARG A 67 10.55 15.54 4.69
C ARG A 67 10.09 16.74 5.51
N SER A 68 8.84 16.76 5.98
CA SER A 68 8.34 17.87 6.81
C SER A 68 9.07 17.94 8.16
N GLY A 69 9.42 16.81 8.76
CA GLY A 69 10.28 16.78 9.96
C GLY A 69 11.67 17.35 9.75
N ALA A 70 12.31 17.03 8.60
CA ALA A 70 13.60 17.63 8.28
C ALA A 70 13.48 19.16 8.10
N GLN A 71 12.42 19.63 7.44
CA GLN A 71 12.15 21.07 7.27
C GLN A 71 11.88 21.77 8.60
N TYR A 72 11.17 21.11 9.51
CA TYR A 72 10.94 21.63 10.85
C TYR A 72 12.25 21.84 11.60
N GLU A 73 13.13 20.84 11.66
CA GLU A 73 14.42 21.01 12.36
C GLU A 73 15.34 22.02 11.66
N MET A 74 15.34 22.07 10.33
CA MET A 74 16.07 23.14 9.61
C MET A 74 15.54 24.53 10.00
N PHE A 75 14.22 24.69 10.11
CA PHE A 75 13.62 25.95 10.57
C PHE A 75 14.03 26.28 12.01
N GLN A 76 14.02 25.29 12.92
CA GLN A 76 14.42 25.48 14.32
C GLN A 76 15.89 25.85 14.44
N LEU A 77 16.77 25.22 13.66
CA LEU A 77 18.17 25.59 13.60
C LEU A 77 18.35 27.02 13.09
N ASN A 78 17.68 27.38 11.99
CA ASN A 78 17.83 28.72 11.40
C ASN A 78 17.23 29.84 12.27
N ARG A 79 16.16 29.57 13.02
CA ARG A 79 15.47 30.58 13.83
C ARG A 79 15.98 30.67 15.27
N ASN A 80 16.23 29.53 15.89
CA ASN A 80 16.54 29.46 17.32
C ASN A 80 17.98 28.98 17.59
N ASN A 81 18.74 28.61 16.54
CA ASN A 81 20.07 28.01 16.66
C ASN A 81 20.08 26.76 17.57
N THR A 82 18.96 26.03 17.58
CA THR A 82 18.79 24.80 18.38
C THR A 82 18.79 23.58 17.46
N CYS A 83 19.50 22.54 17.89
CA CYS A 83 19.59 21.25 17.21
C CYS A 83 19.13 20.19 18.23
N GLY A 84 17.87 19.77 18.12
CA GLY A 84 17.21 18.92 19.12
C GLY A 84 16.76 17.58 18.54
N ASN A 85 16.60 16.59 19.42
CA ASN A 85 15.91 15.36 19.08
C ASN A 85 14.45 15.50 19.49
N VAL A 86 13.54 15.39 18.53
CA VAL A 86 12.10 15.57 18.75
C VAL A 86 11.32 14.43 18.13
N ASN A 87 10.25 14.04 18.81
CA ASN A 87 9.28 13.10 18.30
C ASN A 87 7.91 13.78 18.28
N PHE A 88 7.21 13.70 17.16
CA PHE A 88 5.87 14.27 17.05
C PHE A 88 5.04 13.50 16.02
N GLN A 89 3.72 13.65 16.12
CA GLN A 89 2.80 13.11 15.12
C GLN A 89 2.71 14.07 13.95
N ALA A 90 2.82 13.57 12.72
CA ALA A 90 2.68 14.43 11.54
C ALA A 90 1.27 15.04 11.47
N PRO A 91 1.13 16.31 11.08
CA PRO A 91 -0.17 16.98 11.07
C PRO A 91 -1.06 16.56 9.89
N GLY A 92 -2.36 16.82 10.01
CA GLY A 92 -3.31 16.72 8.91
C GLY A 92 -3.49 15.30 8.35
N SER A 93 -3.41 15.17 7.01
CA SER A 93 -3.61 13.89 6.31
C SER A 93 -2.48 12.87 6.55
N LEU A 94 -1.40 13.27 7.23
CA LEU A 94 -0.26 12.42 7.58
C LEU A 94 -0.33 11.94 9.04
N ALA A 95 -1.43 12.18 9.77
CA ALA A 95 -1.57 11.82 11.19
C ALA A 95 -1.38 10.33 11.50
N THR A 96 -1.46 9.44 10.51
CA THR A 96 -1.12 8.02 10.69
C THR A 96 0.39 7.76 10.77
N MET A 97 1.22 8.80 10.66
CA MET A 97 2.68 8.73 10.72
C MET A 97 3.20 9.48 11.94
N THR A 98 4.13 8.85 12.65
CA THR A 98 4.94 9.48 13.68
C THR A 98 6.29 9.83 13.07
N VAL A 99 6.82 11.01 13.42
CA VAL A 99 8.10 11.52 12.94
C VAL A 99 9.04 11.68 14.12
N SER A 100 10.21 11.08 14.00
CA SER A 100 11.34 11.22 14.92
C SER A 100 12.46 11.91 14.19
N VAL A 101 12.79 13.12 14.62
CA VAL A 101 13.92 13.87 14.07
C VAL A 101 15.06 13.83 15.06
N THR A 102 16.25 13.55 14.54
CA THR A 102 17.49 13.59 15.29
C THR A 102 18.43 14.59 14.62
N CYS A 103 19.04 15.44 15.43
CA CYS A 103 19.94 16.48 14.97
C CYS A 103 21.27 16.33 15.68
N SER A 104 22.37 16.31 14.92
CA SER A 104 23.73 16.23 15.44
C SER A 104 24.61 17.25 14.73
N THR A 105 25.36 18.04 15.50
CA THR A 105 26.34 18.98 14.98
C THR A 105 27.72 18.57 15.50
N ILE A 106 28.67 18.36 14.59
CA ILE A 106 30.06 18.03 14.93
C ILE A 106 31.00 19.08 14.34
N SER A 107 32.09 19.40 15.04
CA SER A 107 33.17 20.20 14.45
C SER A 107 34.13 19.28 13.70
N VAL A 108 34.38 19.60 12.43
CA VAL A 108 35.38 18.93 11.59
C VAL A 108 36.57 19.86 11.40
N ASN A 109 37.77 19.31 11.62
CA ASN A 109 39.01 20.03 11.35
C ASN A 109 39.28 19.98 9.85
N MET A 110 39.47 21.16 9.25
CA MET A 110 39.84 21.31 7.85
C MET A 110 41.36 21.25 7.70
N THR A 111 41.82 20.99 6.47
CA THR A 111 43.25 20.89 6.15
C THR A 111 44.02 22.18 6.34
N ASP A 112 43.33 23.33 6.36
CA ASP A 112 43.91 24.65 6.66
C ASP A 112 43.99 24.95 8.18
N GLY A 113 43.61 23.99 9.03
CA GLY A 113 43.57 24.15 10.48
C GLY A 113 42.33 24.87 11.02
N SER A 114 41.39 25.29 10.16
CA SER A 114 40.10 25.84 10.57
C SER A 114 39.13 24.74 11.04
N GLN A 115 38.14 25.11 11.84
CA GLN A 115 37.05 24.22 12.24
C GLN A 115 35.77 24.61 11.52
N GLN A 116 35.11 23.64 10.90
CA GLN A 116 33.77 23.81 10.33
C GLN A 116 32.76 22.98 11.10
N ALA A 117 31.57 23.52 11.32
CA ALA A 117 30.46 22.76 11.87
C ALA A 117 29.81 21.97 10.73
N LYS A 118 29.74 20.65 10.89
CA LYS A 118 28.95 19.75 10.05
C LYS A 118 27.70 19.37 10.81
N THR A 119 26.55 19.77 10.27
CA THR A 119 25.24 19.47 10.87
C THR A 119 24.56 18.38 10.07
N THR A 120 24.08 17.35 10.77
CA THR A 120 23.33 16.23 10.18
C THR A 120 21.97 16.15 10.85
N ILE A 121 20.93 16.26 10.04
CA ILE A 121 19.53 16.10 10.46
C ILE A 121 19.01 14.81 9.83
N VAL A 122 18.54 13.89 10.66
CA VAL A 122 17.92 12.63 10.23
C VAL A 122 16.48 12.62 10.73
N SER A 123 15.55 12.71 9.79
CA SER A 123 14.11 12.63 10.04
C SER A 123 13.58 11.28 9.62
N THR A 124 13.05 10.52 10.57
CA THR A 124 12.51 9.17 10.37
C THR A 124 11.01 9.19 10.62
N ALA A 125 10.21 8.83 9.63
CA ALA A 125 8.78 8.69 9.79
C ALA A 125 8.35 7.22 9.69
N CYS A 126 7.44 6.80 10.58
CA CYS A 126 6.90 5.44 10.58
C CYS A 126 5.42 5.39 10.99
N ASN A 127 4.69 4.38 10.51
CA ASN A 127 3.27 4.19 10.79
C ASN A 127 2.98 3.42 12.10
N GLN A 128 3.97 2.73 12.65
CA GLN A 128 3.86 1.99 13.91
C GLN A 128 5.02 2.39 14.82
N PRO A 129 4.89 3.50 15.57
CA PRO A 129 5.92 3.93 16.51
C PRO A 129 6.07 2.94 17.67
N THR A 130 7.16 3.07 18.40
CA THR A 130 7.32 2.43 19.71
C THR A 130 6.25 2.91 20.70
N ALA A 131 6.10 2.23 21.84
CA ALA A 131 5.21 2.68 22.92
C ALA A 131 5.52 4.10 23.43
N ALA A 132 6.77 4.58 23.24
CA ALA A 132 7.20 5.93 23.56
C ALA A 132 6.92 6.96 22.44
N GLY A 133 6.23 6.57 21.36
CA GLY A 133 5.92 7.46 20.24
C GLY A 133 7.13 7.81 19.38
N ALA A 134 8.10 6.90 19.24
CA ALA A 134 9.33 7.14 18.49
C ALA A 134 9.52 6.15 17.33
N CYS A 135 10.20 6.60 16.28
CA CYS A 135 10.70 5.81 15.17
C CYS A 135 12.25 5.81 15.17
N PRO A 136 12.92 4.74 14.72
CA PRO A 136 12.38 3.48 14.21
C PRO A 136 11.80 2.58 15.32
N ASN A 137 10.87 1.70 14.94
CA ASN A 137 10.31 0.69 15.85
C ASN A 137 11.08 -0.63 15.66
N PRO A 138 11.76 -1.15 16.71
CA PRO A 138 12.57 -2.37 16.60
C PRO A 138 11.75 -3.66 16.51
N ALA A 139 10.45 -3.63 16.83
CA ALA A 139 9.58 -4.80 16.75
C ALA A 139 8.24 -4.45 16.06
N PRO A 140 8.25 -4.16 14.75
CA PRO A 140 7.06 -3.72 14.07
C PRO A 140 6.25 -4.91 13.48
N GLY A 141 4.99 -4.67 13.15
CA GLY A 141 4.10 -5.65 12.51
C GLY A 141 4.32 -5.79 11.00
N ALA A 142 3.53 -6.66 10.35
CA ALA A 142 3.66 -6.97 8.93
C ALA A 142 3.43 -5.77 7.99
N ASP A 143 2.61 -4.81 8.40
CA ASP A 143 2.27 -3.61 7.60
C ASP A 143 3.18 -2.40 7.93
N TYR A 144 4.38 -2.64 8.46
CA TYR A 144 5.30 -1.58 8.83
C TYR A 144 5.86 -0.84 7.62
N VAL A 145 5.75 0.47 7.66
CA VAL A 145 6.36 1.35 6.66
C VAL A 145 7.17 2.40 7.40
N GLN A 146 8.43 2.55 6.99
CA GLN A 146 9.34 3.57 7.48
C GLN A 146 10.03 4.26 6.29
N ARG A 147 10.19 5.57 6.40
CA ARG A 147 11.04 6.35 5.49
C ARG A 147 11.97 7.24 6.30
N VAL A 148 13.18 7.44 5.79
CA VAL A 148 14.21 8.27 6.41
C VAL A 148 14.64 9.32 5.39
N VAL A 149 14.65 10.57 5.81
CA VAL A 149 15.19 11.70 5.05
C VAL A 149 16.35 12.27 5.84
N GLN A 150 17.51 12.37 5.20
CA GLN A 150 18.72 12.90 5.81
C GLN A 150 19.16 14.15 5.06
N VAL A 151 19.51 15.19 5.83
CA VAL A 151 20.08 16.44 5.33
C VAL A 151 21.41 16.66 6.04
N VAL A 152 22.45 16.97 5.27
CA VAL A 152 23.79 17.24 5.79
C VAL A 152 24.30 18.51 5.13
N PHE A 153 24.84 19.43 5.93
CA PHE A 153 25.50 20.65 5.49
C PHE A 153 26.63 21.04 6.43
#